data_AF-A0A6P5T0C8-F1
#
_entry.id   AF-A0A6P5T0C8-F1
#
_cell.length_a   1.000
_cell.length_b   1.000
_cell.length_c   1.000
_cell.angle_alpha   90.00
_cell.angle_beta   90.00
_cell.angle_gamma   90.00
#
_symmetry.space_group_name_H-M   'P 1'
#
loop_
_entity.id
_entity.type
_entity.pdbx_description
1 polymer ?
#
loop_
_entity_poly.entity_id
_entity_poly.type
_entity_poly.pdbx_seq_one_letter_code
_entity_poly.pdbx_strand_id
1 'polypeptide(L)'
;MDVISIPKTNENFRLLYDTKGRFRLHSIRDEEAKFKLCKVRSVQFGQKGIPYINTYDGRTIRYPDPLIKANDTIKLDLESNKITDFIKFDVGNVVMVTGGRNRGRVGVIKNREKHKGSFETIHVQDATGHEFATRLANVFTIGKGTKPWVSLPKGKGIKLTIIEEAKKRQAAQQASTA
;
A
#
# COMPACT_ATOMS: atom_id res chain seq x y z
N MET A 1 4.72 4.73 -2.73
CA MET A 1 4.09 5.56 -1.67
C MET A 1 4.98 6.73 -1.34
N ASP A 2 5.40 7.49 -2.35
CA ASP A 2 6.25 8.65 -2.13
C ASP A 2 5.41 9.82 -1.61
N VAL A 3 6.05 10.69 -0.82
CA VAL A 3 5.50 11.95 -0.36
C VAL A 3 6.15 13.06 -1.17
N ILE A 4 5.33 13.96 -1.69
CA ILE A 4 5.72 15.14 -2.48
C ILE A 4 5.21 16.35 -1.71
N SER A 5 6.12 17.24 -1.32
CA SER A 5 5.82 18.45 -0.54
C SER A 5 6.19 19.69 -1.35
N ILE A 6 5.32 20.69 -1.36
CA ILE A 6 5.57 21.99 -2.00
C ILE A 6 5.61 23.05 -0.90
N PRO A 7 6.81 23.45 -0.43
CA PRO A 7 6.94 24.34 0.73
C PRO A 7 6.29 25.71 0.54
N LYS A 8 6.28 26.23 -0.71
CA LYS A 8 5.72 27.56 -1.02
C LYS A 8 4.20 27.63 -0.86
N THR A 9 3.50 26.54 -1.17
CA THR A 9 2.03 26.46 -1.06
C THR A 9 1.58 25.75 0.21
N ASN A 10 2.53 25.23 1.00
CA ASN A 10 2.29 24.37 2.15
C ASN A 10 1.37 23.18 1.84
N GLU A 11 1.51 22.62 0.64
CA GLU A 11 0.72 21.47 0.19
C GLU A 11 1.56 20.20 0.19
N ASN A 12 0.97 19.14 0.74
CA ASN A 12 1.57 17.82 0.83
C ASN A 12 0.72 16.79 0.08
N PHE A 13 1.37 15.97 -0.73
CA PHE A 13 0.73 14.94 -1.54
C PHE A 13 1.40 13.59 -1.34
N ARG A 14 0.61 12.52 -1.31
CA ARG A 14 1.10 11.15 -1.42
C ARG A 14 0.74 10.57 -2.77
N LEU A 15 1.73 9.95 -3.41
CA LEU A 15 1.54 9.24 -4.68
C LEU A 15 0.94 7.85 -4.41
N LEU A 16 -0.31 7.67 -4.81
CA LEU A 16 -1.09 6.43 -4.66
C LEU A 16 -1.65 5.97 -6.00
N TYR A 17 -2.09 4.70 -6.06
CA TYR A 17 -2.83 4.19 -7.20
C TYR A 17 -4.34 4.43 -7.02
N ASP A 18 -4.98 4.86 -8.09
CA ASP A 18 -6.44 4.83 -8.25
C ASP A 18 -6.91 3.42 -8.65
N THR A 19 -8.20 3.11 -8.49
CA THR A 19 -8.78 1.77 -8.80
C THR A 19 -8.76 1.42 -10.29
N LYS A 20 -8.53 2.42 -11.15
CA LYS A 20 -8.25 2.27 -12.58
C LYS A 20 -6.76 2.01 -12.88
N GLY A 21 -5.93 1.92 -11.85
CA GLY A 21 -4.50 1.64 -11.95
C GLY A 21 -3.66 2.86 -12.35
N ARG A 22 -4.16 4.09 -12.29
CA ARG A 22 -3.37 5.29 -12.60
C ARG A 22 -2.74 5.83 -11.33
N PHE A 23 -1.61 6.53 -11.47
CA PHE A 23 -1.13 7.34 -10.36
C PHE A 23 -2.09 8.50 -10.09
N ARG A 24 -2.33 8.76 -8.82
CA ARG A 24 -3.12 9.89 -8.34
C ARG A 24 -2.37 10.54 -7.19
N LEU A 25 -2.25 11.87 -7.27
CA LEU A 25 -1.81 12.69 -6.16
C LEU A 25 -2.96 12.79 -5.16
N HIS A 26 -2.74 12.29 -3.95
CA HIS A 26 -3.68 12.40 -2.85
C HIS A 26 -3.16 13.44 -1.85
N SER A 27 -3.90 14.53 -1.65
CA SER A 27 -3.55 15.52 -0.63
C SER A 27 -3.59 14.89 0.76
N ILE A 28 -2.56 15.15 1.55
CA ILE A 28 -2.37 14.63 2.91
C ILE A 28 -2.06 15.77 3.89
N ARG A 29 -2.24 15.51 5.18
CA ARG A 29 -1.88 16.45 6.26
C ARG A 29 -0.38 16.39 6.56
N ASP A 30 0.15 17.43 7.20
CA ASP A 30 1.57 17.57 7.52
C ASP A 30 2.09 16.44 8.42
N GLU A 31 1.31 15.97 9.40
CA GLU A 31 1.66 14.84 10.25
C GLU A 31 1.90 13.55 9.44
N GLU A 32 1.09 13.34 8.41
CA GLU A 32 1.18 12.18 7.54
C GLU A 32 2.30 12.32 6.51
N ALA A 33 2.67 13.55 6.15
CA ALA A 33 3.77 13.86 5.25
C ALA A 33 5.13 13.52 5.85
N LYS A 34 5.26 13.54 7.18
CA LYS A 34 6.52 13.22 7.89
C LYS A 34 6.95 11.76 7.75
N PHE A 35 6.02 10.85 7.44
CA PHE A 35 6.34 9.43 7.33
C PHE A 35 5.98 8.83 5.98
N LYS A 36 6.63 7.70 5.69
CA LYS A 36 6.42 6.91 4.49
C LYS A 36 6.37 5.43 4.84
N LEU A 37 5.48 4.69 4.17
CA LEU A 37 5.50 3.24 4.23
C LEU A 37 6.44 2.69 3.16
N CYS A 38 7.30 1.76 3.57
CA CYS A 38 8.21 1.05 2.69
C CYS A 38 8.06 -0.46 2.84
N LYS A 39 7.75 -1.16 1.74
CA LYS A 39 7.79 -2.62 1.71
C LYS A 39 9.24 -3.09 1.72
N VAL A 40 9.55 -4.07 2.56
CA VAL A 40 10.83 -4.76 2.62
C VAL A 40 10.91 -5.77 1.47
N ARG A 41 11.92 -5.62 0.60
CA ARG A 41 12.18 -6.53 -0.52
C ARG A 41 13.05 -7.70 -0.09
N SER A 42 14.15 -7.44 0.62
CA SER A 42 15.06 -8.46 1.10
C SER A 42 15.63 -8.07 2.46
N VAL A 43 15.97 -9.10 3.24
CA VAL A 43 16.75 -9.00 4.48
C VAL A 43 18.02 -9.79 4.26
N GLN A 44 19.17 -9.15 4.46
CA GLN A 44 20.48 -9.72 4.15
C GLN A 44 21.49 -9.36 5.24
N PHE A 45 22.57 -10.11 5.32
CA PHE A 45 23.71 -9.81 6.18
C PHE A 45 24.85 -9.26 5.34
N GLY A 46 25.40 -8.13 5.77
CA GLY A 46 26.55 -7.49 5.16
C GLY A 46 27.87 -8.02 5.72
N GLN A 47 28.95 -7.34 5.36
CA GLN A 47 30.26 -7.60 5.93
C GLN A 47 30.21 -7.47 7.47
N LYS A 48 30.97 -8.32 8.16
CA LYS A 48 30.97 -8.42 9.64
C LYS A 48 29.63 -8.85 10.25
N GLY A 49 28.75 -9.48 9.48
CA GLY A 49 27.47 -10.01 9.98
C GLY A 49 26.44 -8.94 10.33
N ILE A 50 26.56 -7.73 9.78
CA ILE A 50 25.63 -6.62 10.05
C ILE A 50 24.32 -6.85 9.27
N PRO A 51 23.15 -7.01 9.92
CA PRO A 51 21.89 -7.15 9.21
C PRO A 51 21.47 -5.83 8.56
N TYR A 52 20.95 -5.92 7.34
CA TYR A 52 20.33 -4.80 6.64
C TYR A 52 19.10 -5.25 5.85
N ILE A 53 18.18 -4.31 5.63
CA ILE A 53 17.03 -4.49 4.76
C ILE A 53 17.14 -3.60 3.52
N ASN A 54 16.68 -4.13 2.39
CA ASN A 54 16.44 -3.35 1.19
C ASN A 54 14.94 -3.10 1.04
N THR A 55 14.59 -1.85 0.80
CA THR A 55 13.21 -1.39 0.65
C THR A 55 12.82 -1.26 -0.81
N TYR A 56 11.52 -1.15 -1.10
CA TYR A 56 11.01 -1.03 -2.46
C TYR A 56 11.47 0.25 -3.19
N ASP A 57 11.76 1.31 -2.43
CA ASP A 57 12.25 2.60 -2.92
C ASP A 57 13.78 2.66 -2.99
N GLY A 58 14.46 1.52 -2.84
CA GLY A 58 15.91 1.41 -3.03
C GLY A 58 16.75 1.85 -1.84
N ARG A 59 16.14 2.15 -0.68
CA ARG A 59 16.88 2.47 0.54
C ARG A 59 17.39 1.20 1.21
N THR A 60 18.61 1.28 1.75
CA THR A 60 19.22 0.25 2.58
C THR A 60 19.27 0.73 4.03
N ILE A 61 18.62 0.01 4.94
CA ILE A 61 18.57 0.35 6.36
C ILE A 61 19.29 -0.73 7.14
N ARG A 62 20.33 -0.32 7.89
CA ARG A 62 21.14 -1.20 8.73
C ARG A 62 20.51 -1.36 10.11
N TYR A 63 20.81 -2.48 10.77
CA TYR A 63 20.30 -2.81 12.11
C TYR A 63 18.77 -2.73 12.21
N PRO A 64 18.00 -3.37 11.30
CA PRO A 64 16.56 -3.49 11.45
C PRO A 64 16.21 -4.33 12.68
N ASP A 65 14.98 -4.18 13.19
CA ASP A 65 14.43 -5.08 14.20
C ASP A 65 14.47 -6.55 13.70
N PRO A 66 14.97 -7.52 14.48
CA PRO A 66 15.07 -8.93 14.08
C PRO A 66 13.73 -9.58 13.67
N LEU A 67 12.61 -9.03 14.12
CA LEU A 67 11.25 -9.49 13.81
C LEU A 67 10.81 -9.10 12.40
N ILE A 68 11.47 -8.12 11.76
CA ILE A 68 11.15 -7.68 10.40
C ILE A 68 11.61 -8.74 9.39
N LYS A 69 10.69 -9.19 8.54
CA LYS A 69 10.95 -10.17 7.48
C LYS A 69 10.70 -9.58 6.09
N ALA A 70 11.10 -10.31 5.05
CA ALA A 70 10.81 -9.94 3.68
C ALA A 70 9.29 -9.89 3.44
N ASN A 71 8.84 -8.93 2.62
CA ASN A 71 7.44 -8.59 2.32
C ASN A 71 6.68 -7.84 3.42
N ASP A 72 7.24 -7.69 4.61
CA ASP A 72 6.70 -6.80 5.63
C ASP A 72 6.78 -5.33 5.17
N THR A 73 6.06 -4.45 5.87
CA THR A 73 6.10 -3.01 5.59
C THR A 73 6.59 -2.27 6.81
N ILE A 74 7.60 -1.42 6.63
CA ILE A 74 8.12 -0.53 7.66
C ILE A 74 7.51 0.86 7.51
N LYS A 75 7.29 1.55 8.63
CA LYS A 75 6.98 2.97 8.70
C LYS A 75 8.28 3.74 8.94
N LEU A 76 8.73 4.43 7.91
CA LEU A 76 9.94 5.23 7.91
C LEU A 76 9.59 6.68 8.24
N ASP A 77 10.29 7.26 9.21
CA ASP A 77 10.33 8.70 9.39
C ASP A 77 11.26 9.32 8.34
N LEU A 78 10.77 10.28 7.56
CA LEU A 78 11.50 10.88 6.46
C LEU A 78 12.57 11.86 6.93
N GLU A 79 12.45 12.43 8.13
CA GLU A 79 13.45 13.35 8.68
C GLU A 79 14.68 12.58 9.18
N SER A 80 14.46 11.62 10.08
CA SER A 80 15.57 10.83 10.66
C SER A 80 16.02 9.66 9.80
N ASN A 81 15.24 9.26 8.78
CA ASN A 81 15.40 8.02 8.02
C ASN A 81 15.45 6.75 8.90
N LYS A 82 14.83 6.79 10.08
CA LYS A 82 14.73 5.65 11.01
C LYS A 82 13.37 4.97 10.92
N ILE A 83 13.36 3.69 11.26
CA ILE A 83 12.14 2.88 11.35
C ILE A 83 11.43 3.23 12.66
N THR A 84 10.14 3.56 12.58
CA THR A 84 9.33 3.92 13.75
C THR A 84 8.44 2.76 14.21
N ASP A 85 7.80 2.07 13.27
CA ASP A 85 6.98 0.88 13.51
C ASP A 85 7.01 0.01 12.23
N PHE A 86 6.54 -1.23 12.32
CA PHE A 86 6.42 -2.12 11.18
C PHE A 86 5.12 -2.94 11.24
N ILE A 87 4.72 -3.46 10.08
CA ILE A 87 3.55 -4.31 9.89
C ILE A 87 4.02 -5.62 9.28
N LYS A 88 3.70 -6.73 9.95
CA LYS A 88 3.94 -8.07 9.41
C LYS A 88 3.01 -8.37 8.24
N PHE A 89 3.54 -9.04 7.23
CA PHE A 89 2.77 -9.59 6.13
C PHE A 89 2.05 -10.86 6.58
N ASP A 90 0.84 -10.68 7.10
CA ASP A 90 0.03 -11.76 7.64
C ASP A 90 -1.45 -11.60 7.27
N VAL A 91 -2.19 -12.71 7.37
CA VAL A 91 -3.63 -12.76 7.12
C VAL A 91 -4.36 -11.80 8.07
N GLY A 92 -5.38 -11.12 7.55
CA GLY A 92 -6.16 -10.14 8.32
C GLY A 92 -5.64 -8.70 8.23
N ASN A 93 -4.45 -8.46 7.68
CA ASN A 93 -3.94 -7.11 7.46
C ASN A 93 -4.44 -6.51 6.13
N VAL A 94 -4.63 -5.19 6.11
CA VAL A 94 -5.07 -4.43 4.94
C VAL A 94 -3.92 -4.19 3.98
N VAL A 95 -4.16 -4.44 2.70
CA VAL A 95 -3.19 -4.34 1.61
C VAL A 95 -3.73 -3.50 0.46
N MET A 96 -2.81 -2.86 -0.25
CA MET A 96 -3.03 -2.24 -1.54
C MET A 96 -2.32 -3.05 -2.63
N VAL A 97 -3.01 -3.27 -3.75
CA VAL A 97 -2.39 -3.88 -4.92
C VAL A 97 -1.65 -2.83 -5.74
N THR A 98 -0.38 -3.08 -6.02
CA THR A 98 0.52 -2.16 -6.73
C THR A 98 0.71 -2.50 -8.21
N GLY A 99 0.35 -3.71 -8.64
CA GLY A 99 0.59 -4.20 -10.00
C GLY A 99 -0.49 -5.16 -10.53
N GLY A 100 -0.47 -5.41 -11.84
CA GLY A 100 -1.42 -6.28 -12.53
C GLY A 100 -2.83 -5.70 -12.70
N ARG A 101 -3.79 -6.56 -13.07
CA ARG A 101 -5.20 -6.18 -13.37
C ARG A 101 -5.94 -5.55 -12.18
N ASN A 102 -5.53 -5.90 -10.97
CA ASN A 102 -6.16 -5.46 -9.71
C ASN A 102 -5.47 -4.23 -9.09
N ARG A 103 -4.55 -3.56 -9.80
CA ARG A 103 -3.81 -2.38 -9.30
C ARG A 103 -4.75 -1.30 -8.76
N GLY A 104 -4.39 -0.75 -7.60
CA GLY A 104 -5.14 0.28 -6.88
C GLY A 104 -6.33 -0.24 -6.06
N ARG A 105 -6.64 -1.54 -6.13
CA ARG A 105 -7.61 -2.14 -5.21
C ARG A 105 -7.03 -2.28 -3.82
N VAL A 106 -7.86 -2.06 -2.80
CA VAL A 106 -7.52 -2.21 -1.40
C VAL A 106 -8.45 -3.23 -0.76
N GLY A 107 -7.91 -4.08 0.10
CA GLY A 107 -8.68 -5.09 0.82
C GLY A 107 -7.86 -5.76 1.90
N VAL A 108 -8.46 -6.72 2.59
CA VAL A 108 -7.85 -7.50 3.65
C VAL A 108 -7.35 -8.83 3.08
N ILE A 109 -6.15 -9.26 3.48
CA ILE A 109 -5.66 -10.60 3.12
C ILE A 109 -6.55 -11.65 3.80
N LYS A 110 -7.15 -12.53 3.01
CA LYS A 110 -7.93 -13.67 3.49
C LYS A 110 -7.12 -14.95 3.55
N ASN A 111 -6.38 -15.22 2.49
CA ASN A 111 -5.61 -16.45 2.37
C ASN A 111 -4.31 -16.19 1.61
N ARG A 112 -3.28 -16.96 1.98
CA ARG A 112 -1.97 -16.97 1.34
C ARG A 112 -1.69 -18.40 0.88
N GLU A 113 -1.76 -18.61 -0.42
CA GLU A 113 -1.46 -19.89 -1.05
C GLU A 113 0.03 -19.96 -1.41
N LYS A 114 0.72 -20.95 -0.84
CA LYS A 114 2.15 -21.16 -1.05
C LYS A 114 2.37 -22.28 -2.04
N HIS A 115 2.99 -21.95 -3.17
CA HIS A 115 3.45 -22.92 -4.16
C HIS A 115 4.97 -23.04 -4.09
N LYS A 116 5.49 -24.21 -3.71
CA LYS A 116 6.95 -24.43 -3.66
C LYS A 116 7.52 -24.32 -5.08
N GLY A 117 8.53 -23.47 -5.25
CA GLY A 117 9.20 -23.26 -6.55
C GLY A 117 8.44 -22.36 -7.53
N SER A 118 7.29 -21.78 -7.14
CA SER A 118 6.53 -20.85 -7.98
C SER A 118 6.11 -19.60 -7.18
N PHE A 119 5.34 -18.72 -7.81
CA PHE A 119 4.83 -17.51 -7.19
C PHE A 119 3.75 -17.86 -6.16
N GLU A 120 3.79 -17.21 -5.00
CA GLU A 120 2.70 -17.28 -4.02
C GLU A 120 1.50 -16.44 -4.48
N THR A 121 0.30 -17.00 -4.32
CA THR A 121 -0.97 -16.36 -4.65
C THR A 121 -1.62 -15.84 -3.37
N ILE A 122 -1.99 -14.57 -3.37
CA ILE A 122 -2.63 -13.89 -2.24
C ILE A 122 -4.07 -13.59 -2.59
N HIS A 123 -4.99 -14.15 -1.80
CA HIS A 123 -6.42 -13.88 -1.88
C HIS A 123 -6.76 -12.70 -0.99
N VAL A 124 -7.39 -11.70 -1.57
CA VAL A 124 -7.74 -10.43 -0.93
C VAL A 124 -9.25 -10.23 -1.07
N GLN A 125 -9.89 -9.83 0.03
CA GLN A 125 -11.29 -9.43 0.05
C GLN A 125 -11.38 -7.92 0.27
N ASP A 126 -12.11 -7.20 -0.59
CA ASP A 126 -12.37 -5.78 -0.36
C ASP A 126 -13.50 -5.54 0.66
N ALA A 127 -13.71 -4.28 1.04
CA ALA A 127 -14.73 -3.93 2.04
C ALA A 127 -16.18 -4.22 1.59
N THR A 128 -16.40 -4.42 0.28
CA THR A 128 -17.70 -4.81 -0.29
C THR A 128 -17.90 -6.32 -0.37
N GLY A 129 -16.90 -7.11 0.05
CA GLY A 129 -16.97 -8.56 0.04
C GLY A 129 -16.50 -9.21 -1.27
N HIS A 130 -16.11 -8.43 -2.29
CA HIS A 130 -15.59 -9.00 -3.52
C HIS A 130 -14.17 -9.54 -3.30
N GLU A 131 -13.97 -10.78 -3.72
CA GLU A 131 -12.70 -11.47 -3.62
C GLU A 131 -11.93 -11.42 -4.94
N PHE A 132 -10.62 -11.31 -4.84
CA PHE A 132 -9.72 -11.38 -5.98
C PHE A 132 -8.35 -11.89 -5.54
N ALA A 133 -7.60 -12.43 -6.50
CA ALA A 133 -6.25 -12.94 -6.27
C ALA A 133 -5.19 -12.08 -6.96
N THR A 134 -4.00 -12.03 -6.35
CA THR A 134 -2.80 -11.40 -6.93
C THR A 134 -1.54 -12.14 -6.52
N ARG A 135 -0.47 -12.02 -7.31
CA ARG A 135 0.86 -12.51 -6.90
C ARG A 135 1.39 -11.71 -5.72
N LEU A 136 2.10 -12.35 -4.79
CA LEU A 136 2.76 -11.72 -3.63
C LEU A 136 3.55 -10.45 -3.97
N ALA A 137 4.26 -10.44 -5.11
CA ALA A 137 5.05 -9.30 -5.54
C ALA A 137 4.22 -8.01 -5.69
N ASN A 138 2.95 -8.14 -6.09
CA ASN A 138 2.04 -7.02 -6.34
C ASN A 138 1.32 -6.53 -5.07
N VAL A 139 1.50 -7.19 -3.93
CA VAL A 139 0.81 -6.85 -2.68
C VAL A 139 1.69 -5.94 -1.83
N PHE A 140 1.10 -4.87 -1.30
CA PHE A 140 1.76 -3.95 -0.36
C PHE A 140 0.88 -3.80 0.88
N THR A 141 1.39 -4.14 2.07
CA THR A 141 0.64 -4.00 3.32
C THR A 141 0.63 -2.55 3.77
N ILE A 142 -0.56 -2.01 4.06
CA ILE A 142 -0.73 -0.59 4.36
C ILE A 142 -1.26 -0.33 5.77
N GLY A 143 -1.64 -1.37 6.52
CA GLY A 143 -2.14 -1.22 7.88
C GLY A 143 -2.29 -2.54 8.64
N LYS A 144 -2.54 -2.43 9.95
CA LYS A 144 -2.82 -3.54 10.86
C LYS A 144 -4.33 -3.77 10.92
N GLY A 145 -4.79 -5.02 10.74
CA GLY A 145 -6.21 -5.34 10.67
C GLY A 145 -6.90 -4.62 9.50
N THR A 146 -8.06 -4.02 9.79
CA THR A 146 -8.85 -3.25 8.80
C THR A 146 -8.47 -1.77 8.72
N LYS A 147 -7.59 -1.28 9.60
CA LYS A 147 -7.24 0.16 9.68
C LYS A 147 -5.97 0.46 8.88
N PRO A 148 -6.05 1.18 7.75
CA PRO A 148 -4.86 1.62 7.02
C PRO A 148 -4.11 2.68 7.84
N TRP A 149 -2.78 2.66 7.77
CA TRP A 149 -1.91 3.70 8.34
C TRP A 149 -1.77 4.92 7.43
N VAL A 150 -2.25 4.82 6.19
CA VAL A 150 -2.23 5.88 5.20
C VAL A 150 -3.64 6.27 4.80
N SER A 151 -3.85 7.55 4.52
CA SER A 151 -5.08 8.05 3.93
C SER A 151 -5.25 7.49 2.52
N LEU A 152 -6.49 7.12 2.18
CA LEU A 152 -6.83 6.50 0.91
C LEU A 152 -7.58 7.49 0.00
N PRO A 153 -7.38 7.43 -1.33
CA PRO A 153 -8.12 8.24 -2.27
C PRO A 153 -9.63 7.96 -2.24
N LYS A 154 -10.42 8.86 -2.84
CA LYS A 154 -11.87 8.71 -2.97
C LYS A 154 -12.24 7.33 -3.51
N GLY A 155 -13.13 6.63 -2.81
CA GLY A 155 -13.52 5.25 -3.13
C GLY A 155 -12.77 4.18 -2.35
N LYS A 156 -11.78 4.53 -1.51
CA LYS A 156 -11.09 3.63 -0.56
C LYS A 156 -10.54 2.34 -1.21
N GLY A 157 -10.19 2.39 -2.50
CA GLY A 157 -9.68 1.23 -3.25
C GLY A 157 -10.76 0.21 -3.67
N ILE A 158 -12.06 0.54 -3.59
CA ILE A 158 -13.14 -0.30 -4.10
C ILE A 158 -13.31 -0.07 -5.59
N LYS A 159 -13.11 -1.13 -6.39
CA LYS A 159 -13.31 -1.09 -7.83
C LYS A 159 -14.73 -1.51 -8.16
N LEU A 160 -15.53 -0.54 -8.60
CA LEU A 160 -16.89 -0.76 -9.07
C LEU A 160 -16.88 -1.50 -10.41
N THR A 161 -17.95 -2.24 -10.66
CA THR A 161 -18.22 -2.81 -11.98
C THR A 161 -18.55 -1.72 -12.99
N ILE A 162 -18.46 -2.05 -14.28
CA ILE A 162 -18.75 -1.09 -15.37
C ILE A 162 -20.20 -0.57 -15.25
N ILE A 163 -21.14 -1.43 -14.87
CA ILE A 163 -22.55 -1.09 -14.71
C ILE A 163 -22.74 -0.13 -13.52
N GLU A 164 -22.09 -0.38 -12.40
CA GLU A 164 -22.14 0.50 -11.22
C GLU A 164 -21.48 1.86 -11.48
N GLU A 165 -20.35 1.89 -12.19
CA GLU A 165 -19.73 3.15 -12.61
C GLU A 165 -20.67 3.96 -13.52
N ALA A 166 -21.35 3.31 -14.47
CA ALA A 166 -22.30 3.96 -15.37
C ALA A 166 -23.50 4.54 -14.62
N LYS A 167 -24.12 3.76 -13.72
CA LYS A 167 -25.23 4.22 -12.87
C LYS A 167 -24.81 5.40 -11.99
N LYS A 168 -23.63 5.32 -11.36
CA LYS A 168 -23.08 6.41 -10.54
C LYS A 168 -22.85 7.68 -11.34
N ARG A 169 -22.38 7.57 -12.59
CA ARG A 169 -22.18 8.72 -13.49
C ARG A 169 -23.51 9.35 -13.88
N GLN A 170 -24.51 8.55 -14.24
CA GLN A 170 -25.84 9.04 -14.57
C GLN A 170 -26.51 9.76 -13.39
N ALA A 171 -26.44 9.17 -12.19
CA ALA A 171 -26.97 9.79 -10.97
C ALA A 171 -26.27 11.14 -10.66
N ALA A 172 -24.95 11.22 -10.85
CA ALA A 172 -24.21 12.47 -10.66
C ALA A 172 -24.60 13.55 -11.70
N GLN A 173 -24.88 13.16 -12.94
CA GLN A 173 -25.34 14.08 -13.98
C GLN A 173 -26.74 14.62 -13.65
N GLN A 174 -27.67 13.74 -13.27
CA GLN A 174 -29.04 14.12 -12.89
C GLN A 174 -29.05 15.08 -11.69
N ALA A 175 -28.21 14.84 -10.69
CA ALA A 175 -28.07 15.71 -9.52
C ALA A 175 -27.41 17.07 -9.81
N SER A 176 -26.70 17.22 -10.94
CA SER A 176 -26.12 18.51 -11.35
C SER A 176 -27.06 19.34 -12.23
N THR A 177 -28.07 18.71 -12.83
CA THR A 177 -29.07 19.35 -13.69
C THR A 177 -30.34 19.74 -12.95
N ALA A 178 -30.53 19.24 -11.73
CA ALA A 178 -31.58 19.63 -10.80
C ALA A 178 -31.06 20.70 -9.83
#